data_AF-A0A6N6S5C7-F1
#
_entry.id   AF-A0A6N6S5C7-F1
#
_cell.length_a   1.000
_cell.length_b   1.000
_cell.length_c   1.000
_cell.angle_alpha   90.00
_cell.angle_beta   90.00
_cell.angle_gamma   90.00
#
_symmetry.space_group_name_H-M   'P 1'
#
loop_
_entity.id
_entity.type
_entity.pdbx_description
1 polymer ?
#
loop_
_entity_poly.entity_id
_entity_poly.type
_entity_poly.pdbx_seq_one_letter_code
_entity_poly.pdbx_strand_id
1 'polypeptide(L)' 'MTNLDLEKLVDTSDEWIQTRTGIRERRIAESDVATSDIAYEASLKALESAGVDARDLDGIIVGTVTPDYLFPSTAC' A
#
# COMPACT_ATOMS: atom_id res chain seq x y z
N MET A 1 11.65 4.73 2.22
CA MET A 1 12.79 4.04 2.86
C MET A 1 13.66 3.39 1.81
N THR A 2 14.91 3.81 1.73
CA THR A 2 15.92 3.29 0.80
C THR A 2 16.65 2.08 1.40
N ASN A 3 17.45 1.37 0.60
CA ASN A 3 18.31 0.31 1.11
C ASN A 3 19.41 0.84 2.04
N LEU A 4 19.95 2.04 1.79
CA LEU A 4 20.92 2.68 2.67
C LEU A 4 20.35 2.99 4.07
N ASP A 5 19.03 3.24 4.16
CA ASP A 5 18.38 3.37 5.46
C ASP A 5 18.32 2.03 6.20
N LEU A 6 18.15 0.91 5.48
CA LEU A 6 18.14 -0.43 6.06
C LEU A 6 19.51 -0.90 6.53
N GLU A 7 20.59 -0.54 5.82
CA GLU A 7 21.97 -0.85 6.25
C GLU A 7 22.30 -0.29 7.64
N LYS A 8 21.64 0.82 8.03
CA LYS A 8 21.80 1.44 9.36
C LYS A 8 20.99 0.73 10.46
N LEU A 9 20.03 -0.12 10.08
CA LEU A 9 19.10 -0.78 11.00
C LEU A 9 19.41 -2.25 11.20
N VAL A 10 19.94 -2.92 10.17
CA VAL A 10 20.24 -4.36 10.17
C VAL A 10 21.50 -4.63 9.35
N ASP A 11 22.15 -5.77 9.59
CA ASP A 11 23.33 -6.20 8.85
C ASP A 11 22.96 -6.67 7.43
N THR A 12 23.01 -5.73 6.47
CA THR A 12 22.67 -5.93 5.06
C THR A 12 23.44 -4.95 4.18
N SER A 13 23.37 -5.11 2.86
CA SER A 13 23.84 -4.11 1.88
C SER A 13 22.85 -3.88 0.73
N ASP A 14 22.93 -2.73 0.08
CA ASP A 14 22.16 -2.40 -1.12
C ASP A 14 22.37 -3.43 -2.24
N GLU A 15 23.63 -3.82 -2.48
CA GLU A 15 23.98 -4.87 -3.44
C GLU A 15 23.26 -6.18 -3.10
N TRP A 16 23.34 -6.62 -1.85
CA TRP A 16 22.71 -7.87 -1.41
C TRP A 16 21.18 -7.83 -1.60
N ILE A 17 20.53 -6.74 -1.21
CA ILE A 17 19.07 -6.58 -1.33
C ILE A 17 18.65 -6.58 -2.80
N GLN A 18 19.34 -5.81 -3.65
CA GLN A 18 19.02 -5.73 -5.08
C GLN A 18 19.24 -7.06 -5.79
N THR A 19 20.36 -7.76 -5.55
CA THR A 19 20.64 -9.05 -6.18
C THR A 19 19.62 -10.11 -5.79
N ARG A 20 19.15 -10.11 -4.54
CA ARG A 20 18.20 -11.12 -4.04
C ARG A 20 16.74 -10.81 -4.34
N THR A 21 16.35 -9.54 -4.35
CA THR A 21 14.92 -9.14 -4.39
C THR A 21 14.58 -8.15 -5.49
N GLY A 22 15.56 -7.46 -6.07
CA GLY A 22 15.34 -6.35 -6.99
C GLY A 22 14.84 -5.05 -6.35
N ILE A 23 14.62 -5.03 -5.02
CA ILE A 23 14.05 -3.88 -4.32
C ILE A 23 15.11 -2.80 -4.12
N ARG A 24 14.79 -1.56 -4.48
CA ARG A 24 15.63 -0.35 -4.26
C ARG A 24 15.11 0.53 -3.14
N GLU A 25 13.80 0.69 -3.09
CA GLU A 25 13.11 1.50 -2.09
C GLU A 25 11.74 0.92 -1.74
N ARG A 26 11.22 1.33 -0.59
CA ARG A 26 9.90 0.97 -0.07
C ARG A 26 9.16 2.25 0.32
N ARG A 27 7.87 2.29 0.05
CA ARG A 27 6.98 3.33 0.59
C ARG A 27 6.54 2.90 1.99
N ILE A 28 6.66 3.83 2.93
CA ILE A 28 6.27 3.65 4.32
C ILE A 28 5.13 4.64 4.54
N ALA A 29 3.98 4.14 4.98
CA ALA A 29 2.86 5.00 5.32
C ALA A 29 3.20 5.81 6.58
N GLU A 30 2.67 7.02 6.67
CA GLU A 30 2.75 7.82 7.90
C GLU A 30 1.92 7.14 9.00
N SER A 31 2.22 7.47 10.27
CA SER A 31 1.59 6.81 11.42
C SER A 31 0.08 7.01 11.52
N ASP A 32 -0.44 8.04 10.87
CA ASP A 32 -1.85 8.41 10.81
C ASP A 32 -2.56 7.95 9.52
N VAL A 33 -1.84 7.26 8.62
CA VAL A 33 -2.40 6.72 7.38
C VAL A 33 -2.72 5.24 7.55
N ALA A 34 -4.00 4.89 7.43
CA ALA A 34 -4.51 3.54 7.52
C ALA A 34 -4.63 2.85 6.15
N THR A 35 -4.98 1.55 6.16
CA THR A 35 -5.15 0.79 4.92
C THR A 35 -6.35 1.30 4.11
N SER A 36 -7.42 1.73 4.77
CA SER A 36 -8.58 2.35 4.11
C SER A 36 -8.20 3.64 3.36
N ASP A 37 -7.37 4.50 3.95
CA ASP A 37 -6.92 5.75 3.31
C ASP A 37 -6.17 5.47 2.00
N ILE A 38 -5.25 4.50 2.03
CA ILE A 38 -4.48 4.10 0.84
C ILE A 38 -5.40 3.47 -0.21
N ALA A 39 -6.33 2.62 0.21
CA ALA A 39 -7.29 1.97 -0.69
C ALA A 39 -8.27 2.97 -1.32
N TYR A 40 -8.71 3.97 -0.57
CA TYR A 40 -9.58 5.04 -1.05
C TYR A 40 -8.90 5.86 -2.17
N GLU A 41 -7.68 6.33 -1.92
CA GLU A 41 -6.91 7.10 -2.91
C GLU A 41 -6.59 6.29 -4.17
N ALA A 42 -6.31 5.00 -4.02
CA ALA A 42 -6.12 4.09 -5.16
C ALA A 42 -7.42 3.89 -5.96
N SER A 43 -8.55 3.76 -5.27
CA SER A 43 -9.88 3.58 -5.88
C SER A 43 -10.29 4.80 -6.70
N LEU A 44 -10.07 6.02 -6.19
CA LEU A 44 -10.38 7.25 -6.94
C LEU A 44 -9.60 7.33 -8.26
N LYS A 45 -8.30 7.01 -8.24
CA LYS A 45 -7.45 6.99 -9.44
C LYS A 45 -7.88 5.90 -10.42
N ALA A 46 -8.31 4.74 -9.91
CA ALA A 46 -8.81 3.66 -10.74
C ALA A 46 -10.13 4.04 -11.43
N LEU A 47 -11.06 4.67 -10.72
CA LEU A 47 -12.32 5.18 -11.26
C LEU A 47 -12.07 6.25 -12.33
N GLU A 48 -11.16 7.19 -12.07
CA GLU A 48 -10.75 8.20 -13.05
C GLU A 48 -10.16 7.56 -14.31
N SER A 49 -9.24 6.61 -14.14
CA SER A 49 -8.63 5.89 -15.26
C SER A 49 -9.63 5.06 -16.06
N ALA A 50 -10.68 4.55 -15.42
CA ALA A 50 -11.73 3.75 -16.05
C ALA A 50 -12.86 4.60 -16.65
N GLY A 51 -12.99 5.86 -16.23
CA GLY A 51 -14.11 6.74 -16.61
C GLY A 51 -15.46 6.29 -16.06
N VAL A 52 -15.48 5.69 -14.87
CA VAL A 52 -16.69 5.13 -14.21
C VAL A 52 -17.05 5.97 -12.99
N ASP A 53 -18.35 6.28 -12.77
CA ASP A 53 -18.80 6.94 -11.53
C ASP A 53 -18.84 5.92 -10.40
N ALA A 54 -18.44 6.32 -9.19
CA ALA A 54 -18.45 5.44 -8.02
C ALA A 54 -19.86 4.86 -7.72
N ARG A 55 -20.92 5.56 -8.13
CA ARG A 55 -22.32 5.12 -7.98
C ARG A 55 -22.70 3.96 -8.91
N ASP A 56 -21.89 3.69 -9.93
CA ASP A 56 -22.09 2.56 -10.84
C ASP A 56 -21.45 1.26 -10.29
N LEU A 57 -20.79 1.30 -9.13
CA LEU A 57 -20.21 0.12 -8.50
C LEU A 57 -21.26 -0.71 -7.77
N ASP A 58 -21.39 -1.98 -8.15
CA ASP A 58 -22.26 -2.94 -7.46
C ASP A 58 -21.66 -3.50 -6.15
N GLY A 59 -20.36 -3.32 -5.93
CA GLY A 59 -19.68 -3.80 -4.73
C GLY A 59 -18.20 -3.43 -4.68
N ILE A 60 -17.63 -3.51 -3.47
CA ILE A 60 -16.23 -3.22 -3.18
C ILE A 60 -15.61 -4.43 -2.48
N ILE A 61 -14.46 -4.89 -2.97
CA ILE A 61 -13.68 -5.97 -2.37
C ILE A 61 -12.28 -5.46 -2.06
N VAL A 62 -11.88 -5.47 -0.79
CA VAL A 62 -10.53 -5.08 -0.35
C VAL A 62 -9.75 -6.33 0.04
N GLY A 63 -8.70 -6.65 -0.72
CA GLY A 63 -7.78 -7.74 -0.41
C GLY A 63 -6.72 -7.27 0.59
N THR A 64 -6.97 -7.46 1.89
CA THR A 64 -6.01 -7.07 2.94
C THR A 64 -5.94 -8.09 4.07
N VAL A 65 -4.76 -8.21 4.69
CA VAL A 65 -4.52 -8.90 5.96
C VAL A 65 -4.06 -7.95 7.07
N THR A 66 -4.05 -6.64 6.79
CA THR A 66 -3.72 -5.56 7.72
C THR A 66 -4.82 -4.49 7.70
N PRO A 67 -6.08 -4.84 8.03
CA PRO A 67 -7.17 -3.88 8.00
C PRO A 67 -7.07 -2.91 9.18
N ASP A 68 -7.71 -1.74 9.02
CA ASP A 68 -7.88 -0.74 10.08
C ASP A 68 -8.55 -1.33 11.33
N TYR A 69 -9.58 -2.14 11.09
CA TYR A 69 -10.34 -2.87 12.10
C TYR A 69 -10.67 -4.26 11.59
N LEU A 70 -10.89 -5.22 12.50
CA LEU A 70 -11.40 -6.54 12.12
C LEU A 70 -12.86 -6.47 11.65
N PHE A 71 -13.63 -5.55 12.21
CA PHE A 71 -14.99 -5.19 11.81
C PHE A 71 -15.28 -3.75 12.27
N PRO A 72 -15.89 -2.88 11.45
CA PRO A 72 -16.30 -3.09 10.05
C PRO A 72 -15.12 -3.41 9.12
N SER A 73 -15.40 -3.93 7.92
CA SER A 73 -14.34 -4.23 6.96
C SER A 73 -13.78 -2.94 6.36
N THR A 74 -12.54 -2.98 5.85
CA THR A 74 -11.90 -1.86 5.15
C THR A 74 -12.65 -1.45 3.86
N ALA A 75 -13.60 -2.26 3.39
CA ALA A 75 -14.42 -1.95 2.22
C ALA A 75 -15.63 -1.04 2.53
N CYS A 76 -15.90 -0.75 3.81
CA CYS A 76 -17.04 0.03 4.26
C CYS A 76 -16.81 1.55 4.20
#